data_AF-B4QDZ0-F1
#
_entry.id   AF-B4QDZ0-F1
#
_cell.length_a   1.000
_cell.length_b   1.000
_cell.length_c   1.000
_cell.angle_alpha   90.00
_cell.angle_beta   90.00
_cell.angle_gamma   90.00
#
_symmetry.space_group_name_H-M   'P 1'
#
loop_
_entity.id
_entity.type
_entity.pdbx_description
1 polymer ?
#
loop_
_entity_poly.entity_id
_entity_poly.type
_entity_poly.pdbx_seq_one_letter_code
_entity_poly.pdbx_strand_id
1 'polypeptide(L)'
;MKMSEVPRIKVFRPTWEEFKDFPKYVAYMESQGAHKAGLAKVVPPPEWVPRRSGYADLDALNVTIPAPICQVVTGKQGYYQQINIQKKPLTVKQFSELASTERYATPKHFDFEDLERKYWKNITYVAPIYGADVSGSITDTDQDVSWLGLGIRFGH
;
A
#
# COMPACT_ATOMS: atom_id res chain seq x y z
N MET A 1 24.00 -0.86 31.73
CA MET A 1 23.01 -1.51 30.85
C MET A 1 23.19 -0.96 29.45
N LYS A 2 23.52 -1.78 28.45
CA LYS A 2 23.46 -1.33 27.04
C LYS A 2 21.99 -1.11 26.72
N MET A 3 21.60 0.12 26.37
CA MET A 3 20.33 0.36 25.72
C MET A 3 20.26 -0.55 24.50
N SER A 4 19.27 -1.43 24.43
CA SER A 4 19.01 -2.21 23.22
C SER A 4 18.72 -1.21 22.10
N GLU A 5 19.61 -1.15 21.11
CA GLU A 5 19.45 -0.28 19.96
C GLU A 5 18.13 -0.66 19.24
N VAL A 6 17.21 0.30 19.11
CA VAL A 6 15.91 0.06 18.47
C VAL A 6 16.16 -0.31 17.00
N PRO A 7 15.73 -1.48 16.53
CA PRO A 7 15.94 -1.88 15.14
C PRO A 7 15.28 -0.89 14.16
N ARG A 8 16.04 -0.38 13.19
CA ARG A 8 15.55 0.56 12.17
C ARG A 8 15.08 -0.17 10.91
N ILE A 9 14.04 0.37 10.26
CA ILE A 9 13.57 -0.10 8.96
C ILE A 9 14.71 0.05 7.93
N LYS A 10 15.03 -1.03 7.23
CA LYS A 10 16.06 -1.06 6.19
C LYS A 10 15.47 -0.87 4.80
N VAL A 11 16.23 -0.21 3.93
CA VAL A 11 15.90 -0.04 2.51
C VAL A 11 16.88 -0.84 1.67
N PHE A 12 16.39 -1.74 0.82
CA PHE A 12 17.15 -2.59 -0.08
C PHE A 12 16.93 -2.17 -1.53
N ARG A 13 17.98 -2.25 -2.34
CA ARG A 13 18.00 -1.86 -3.76
C ARG A 13 18.72 -2.95 -4.56
N PRO A 14 18.06 -4.10 -4.81
CA PRO A 14 18.68 -5.21 -5.54
C PRO A 14 19.07 -4.79 -6.95
N THR A 15 20.12 -5.42 -7.45
CA THR A 15 20.38 -5.54 -8.90
C THR A 15 19.37 -6.48 -9.55
N TRP A 16 19.27 -6.47 -10.88
CA TRP A 16 18.42 -7.44 -11.61
C TRP A 16 18.67 -8.89 -11.20
N GLU A 17 19.95 -9.29 -11.11
CA GLU A 17 20.31 -10.67 -10.79
C GLU A 17 19.92 -11.08 -9.37
N GLU A 18 20.03 -10.16 -8.40
CA GLU A 18 19.55 -10.38 -7.03
C GLU A 18 18.02 -10.38 -6.96
N PHE A 19 17.37 -9.60 -7.81
CA PHE A 19 15.92 -9.47 -7.87
C PHE A 19 15.24 -10.65 -8.58
N LYS A 20 15.93 -11.55 -9.28
CA LYS A 20 15.24 -12.71 -9.91
C LYS A 20 14.73 -13.73 -8.89
N ASP A 21 15.47 -13.94 -7.80
CA ASP A 21 15.20 -15.01 -6.83
C ASP A 21 14.63 -14.43 -5.53
N PHE A 22 13.31 -14.39 -5.44
CA PHE A 22 12.60 -13.83 -4.30
C PHE A 22 12.96 -14.52 -2.96
N PRO A 23 12.83 -15.85 -2.80
CA PRO A 23 13.18 -16.51 -1.53
C PRO A 23 14.63 -16.26 -1.12
N LYS A 24 15.57 -16.31 -2.07
CA LYS A 24 16.99 -16.04 -1.79
C LYS A 24 17.19 -14.60 -1.32
N TYR A 25 16.52 -13.63 -1.94
CA TYR A 25 16.64 -12.23 -1.53
C TYR A 25 16.00 -11.97 -0.15
N VAL A 26 14.89 -12.64 0.19
CA VAL A 26 14.32 -12.60 1.54
C VAL A 26 15.32 -13.12 2.58
N ALA A 27 15.92 -14.29 2.35
CA ALA A 27 16.94 -14.83 3.23
C ALA A 27 18.15 -13.89 3.38
N TYR A 28 18.56 -13.23 2.29
CA TYR A 28 19.58 -12.18 2.34
C TYR A 28 19.14 -11.01 3.22
N MET A 29 17.95 -10.43 3.04
CA MET A 29 17.45 -9.34 3.88
C MET A 29 17.38 -9.74 5.36
N GLU A 30 16.97 -10.97 5.66
CA GLU A 30 16.95 -11.51 7.01
C GLU A 30 18.35 -11.65 7.61
N SER A 31 19.34 -12.10 6.83
CA SER A 31 20.76 -12.14 7.25
C SER A 31 21.29 -10.74 7.60
N GLN A 32 20.76 -9.70 6.96
CA GLN A 32 21.06 -8.30 7.26
C GLN A 32 20.27 -7.76 8.46
N GLY A 33 19.44 -8.58 9.12
CA GLY A 33 18.66 -8.21 10.29
C GLY A 33 17.41 -7.38 9.99
N ALA A 34 16.91 -7.38 8.74
CA ALA A 34 15.70 -6.64 8.36
C ALA A 34 14.47 -7.04 9.19
N HIS A 35 14.31 -8.33 9.46
CA HIS A 35 13.21 -8.88 10.25
C HIS A 35 13.12 -8.30 11.67
N LYS A 36 14.24 -7.82 12.24
CA LYS A 36 14.27 -7.25 13.59
C LYS A 36 13.45 -5.97 13.73
N ALA A 37 13.26 -5.23 12.63
CA ALA A 37 12.41 -4.03 12.59
C ALA A 37 10.93 -4.35 12.32
N GLY A 38 10.58 -5.59 11.95
CA GLY A 38 9.22 -5.98 11.54
C GLY A 38 8.77 -5.47 10.17
N LEU A 39 9.53 -4.55 9.55
CA LEU A 39 9.25 -4.00 8.22
C LEU A 39 10.56 -3.70 7.48
N ALA A 40 10.57 -3.95 6.17
CA ALA A 40 11.64 -3.54 5.27
C ALA A 40 11.06 -2.99 3.96
N LYS A 41 11.80 -2.08 3.32
CA LYS A 41 11.45 -1.52 2.00
C LYS A 41 12.39 -2.08 0.95
N VAL A 42 11.85 -2.67 -0.11
CA VAL A 42 12.60 -3.04 -1.31
C VAL A 42 12.23 -2.06 -2.43
N VAL A 43 13.21 -1.44 -3.06
CA VAL A 43 13.01 -0.65 -4.27
C VAL A 43 13.52 -1.48 -5.45
N PRO A 44 12.63 -1.93 -6.36
CA PRO A 44 13.00 -2.83 -7.43
C PRO A 44 13.96 -2.17 -8.44
N PRO A 45 14.67 -2.97 -9.25
CA PRO A 45 15.47 -2.46 -10.36
C PRO A 45 14.62 -1.63 -11.34
N PRO A 46 15.13 -0.51 -11.89
CA PRO A 46 14.37 0.36 -12.80
C PRO A 46 13.81 -0.33 -14.05
N GLU A 47 14.49 -1.36 -14.53
CA GLU A 47 14.12 -2.18 -15.69
C GLU A 47 12.95 -3.13 -15.40
N TRP A 48 12.60 -3.36 -14.13
CA TRP A 48 11.45 -4.17 -13.76
C TRP A 48 10.16 -3.37 -13.89
N VAL A 49 9.28 -3.80 -14.80
CA VAL A 49 8.00 -3.15 -15.06
C VAL A 49 6.88 -4.19 -14.90
N PRO A 50 6.08 -4.13 -13.80
CA PRO A 50 5.07 -5.15 -13.52
C PRO A 50 3.88 -5.16 -14.49
N ARG A 51 3.59 -4.02 -15.15
CA ARG A 51 2.57 -3.89 -16.20
C ARG A 51 3.08 -2.96 -17.29
N ARG A 52 3.40 -3.50 -18.47
CA ARG A 52 4.01 -2.72 -19.56
C ARG A 52 3.09 -1.65 -20.14
N SER A 53 1.78 -1.89 -20.09
CA SER A 53 0.76 -0.93 -20.53
C SER A 53 0.55 0.25 -19.56
N GLY A 54 1.21 0.27 -18.40
CA GLY A 54 1.04 1.30 -17.38
C GLY A 54 -0.31 1.20 -16.66
N TYR A 55 -0.74 2.25 -15.94
CA TYR A 55 -1.98 2.24 -15.14
C TYR A 55 -2.89 3.45 -15.38
N ALA A 56 -2.61 4.24 -16.43
CA ALA A 56 -3.34 5.50 -16.69
C ALA A 56 -4.78 5.28 -17.17
N ASP A 57 -5.00 4.23 -17.96
CA ASP A 57 -6.33 3.87 -18.45
C ASP A 57 -7.04 2.98 -17.41
N LEU A 58 -7.85 3.63 -16.56
CA LEU A 58 -8.64 2.96 -15.52
C LEU A 58 -9.82 2.17 -16.09
N ASP A 59 -10.32 2.54 -17.27
CA ASP A 59 -11.39 1.79 -17.94
C ASP A 59 -10.83 0.44 -18.45
N ALA A 60 -9.61 0.44 -18.99
CA ALA A 60 -8.90 -0.77 -19.43
C ALA A 60 -8.45 -1.69 -18.29
N LEU A 61 -8.42 -1.22 -17.03
CA LEU A 61 -8.16 -2.09 -15.88
C LEU A 61 -9.31 -3.05 -15.60
N ASN A 62 -10.56 -2.67 -15.95
CA ASN A 62 -11.76 -3.47 -15.72
C ASN A 62 -11.87 -4.05 -14.29
N VAL A 63 -11.39 -3.29 -13.29
CA VAL A 63 -11.43 -3.70 -11.87
C VAL A 63 -12.65 -3.08 -11.20
N THR A 64 -13.48 -3.95 -10.62
CA THR A 64 -14.58 -3.57 -9.73
C THR A 64 -14.17 -3.85 -8.29
N ILE A 65 -14.45 -2.90 -7.40
CA ILE A 65 -14.30 -3.06 -5.96
C ILE A 65 -15.66 -3.56 -5.44
N PRO A 66 -15.78 -4.86 -5.08
CA PRO A 66 -17.09 -5.46 -4.77
C PRO A 66 -17.65 -5.00 -3.42
N ALA A 67 -16.78 -4.75 -2.44
CA ALA A 67 -17.18 -4.38 -1.09
C ALA A 67 -16.31 -3.24 -0.54
N PRO A 68 -16.42 -2.00 -1.07
CA PRO A 68 -15.68 -0.87 -0.52
C PRO A 68 -16.07 -0.63 0.95
N ILE A 69 -15.09 -0.28 1.78
CA ILE A 69 -15.27 -0.12 3.22
C ILE A 69 -15.13 1.35 3.59
N CYS A 70 -16.14 1.93 4.21
CA CYS A 70 -16.06 3.25 4.83
C CYS A 70 -15.52 3.10 6.26
N GLN A 71 -14.39 3.75 6.54
CA GLN A 71 -13.66 3.62 7.79
C GLN A 71 -14.08 4.74 8.74
N VAL A 72 -15.07 4.46 9.59
CA VAL A 72 -15.52 5.41 10.61
C VAL A 72 -14.61 5.29 11.81
N VAL A 73 -13.89 6.37 12.14
CA VAL A 73 -12.98 6.39 13.29
C VAL A 73 -13.58 7.20 14.42
N THR A 74 -13.54 6.63 15.62
CA THR A 74 -13.94 7.28 16.87
C THR A 74 -12.79 7.24 17.87
N GLY A 75 -12.71 8.20 18.78
CA GLY A 75 -11.62 8.29 19.76
C GLY A 75 -10.94 9.66 19.78
N LYS A 76 -9.88 9.79 20.59
CA LYS A 76 -9.14 11.05 20.79
C LYS A 76 -7.77 10.79 21.43
N GLN A 77 -6.88 11.79 21.36
CA GLN A 77 -5.58 11.79 22.05
C GLN A 77 -4.72 10.55 21.75
N GLY A 78 -4.67 10.13 20.48
CA GLY A 78 -3.84 9.00 20.05
C GLY A 78 -4.48 7.61 20.27
N TYR A 79 -5.67 7.55 20.89
CA TYR A 79 -6.42 6.30 21.05
C TYR A 79 -7.68 6.33 20.19
N TYR A 80 -7.75 5.42 19.22
CA TYR A 80 -8.81 5.38 18.22
C TYR A 80 -9.34 3.96 18.01
N GLN A 81 -10.63 3.88 17.72
CA GLN A 81 -11.32 2.68 17.27
C GLN A 81 -11.88 2.91 15.87
N GLN A 82 -11.58 2.01 14.95
CA GLN A 82 -12.11 2.02 13.59
C GLN A 82 -13.28 1.04 13.46
N ILE A 83 -14.38 1.51 12.87
CA ILE A 83 -15.56 0.73 12.53
C ILE A 83 -15.70 0.73 11.00
N ASN A 84 -15.81 -0.48 10.44
CA ASN A 84 -15.88 -0.69 8.99
C ASN A 84 -17.35 -0.78 8.55
N ILE A 85 -17.79 0.13 7.68
CA ILE A 85 -19.14 0.14 7.10
C ILE A 85 -19.04 -0.18 5.61
N GLN A 86 -19.54 -1.34 5.21
CA GLN A 86 -19.56 -1.73 3.80
C GLN A 86 -20.44 -0.78 2.96
N LYS A 87 -19.95 -0.44 1.77
CA LYS A 87 -20.63 0.38 0.77
C LYS A 87 -20.98 -0.46 -0.46
N LYS A 88 -21.79 0.13 -1.35
CA LYS A 88 -22.14 -0.50 -2.62
C LYS A 88 -20.89 -0.66 -3.50
N PRO A 89 -20.85 -1.67 -4.37
CA PRO A 89 -19.77 -1.85 -5.34
C PRO A 89 -19.54 -0.59 -6.17
N LEU A 90 -18.27 -0.36 -6.54
CA LEU A 90 -17.88 0.74 -7.43
C LEU A 90 -16.62 0.36 -8.23
N THR A 91 -16.45 0.93 -9.42
CA THR A 91 -15.27 0.68 -10.26
C THR A 91 -14.06 1.47 -9.77
N VAL A 92 -12.84 1.05 -10.13
CA VAL A 92 -11.62 1.82 -9.80
C VAL A 92 -11.68 3.26 -10.34
N LYS A 93 -12.31 3.48 -11.50
CA LYS A 93 -12.54 4.83 -12.05
C LYS A 93 -13.44 5.67 -11.13
N GLN A 94 -14.59 5.13 -10.72
CA GLN A 94 -15.48 5.80 -9.77
C GLN A 94 -14.79 6.07 -8.43
N PHE A 95 -13.93 5.13 -7.97
CA PHE A 95 -13.13 5.32 -6.78
C PHE A 95 -12.14 6.49 -6.92
N SER A 96 -11.43 6.55 -8.05
CA SER A 96 -10.44 7.60 -8.35
C SER A 96 -11.09 8.99 -8.43
N GLU A 97 -12.26 9.08 -9.08
CA GLU A 97 -13.06 10.30 -9.14
C GLU A 97 -13.48 10.73 -7.72
N LEU A 98 -13.97 9.80 -6.90
CA LEU A 98 -14.37 10.06 -5.52
C LEU A 98 -13.20 10.56 -4.66
N ALA A 99 -12.04 9.91 -4.76
CA ALA A 99 -10.82 10.29 -4.05
C ALA A 99 -10.29 11.67 -4.46
N SER A 100 -10.64 12.15 -5.65
CA SER A 100 -10.24 13.45 -6.18
C SER A 100 -11.21 14.58 -5.82
N THR A 101 -12.38 14.28 -5.26
CA THR A 101 -13.33 15.30 -4.81
C THR A 101 -12.77 16.09 -3.62
N GLU A 102 -13.19 17.36 -3.46
CA GLU A 102 -12.75 18.22 -2.36
C GLU A 102 -12.89 17.56 -0.97
N ARG A 103 -13.89 16.70 -0.80
CA ARG A 103 -14.16 15.98 0.44
C ARG A 103 -13.08 14.96 0.81
N TYR A 104 -12.47 14.29 -0.17
CA TYR A 104 -11.54 13.17 0.05
C TYR A 104 -10.13 13.44 -0.47
N ALA A 105 -9.95 14.51 -1.25
CA ALA A 105 -8.67 14.89 -1.80
C ALA A 105 -7.67 15.18 -0.68
N THR A 106 -6.40 14.84 -0.95
CA THR A 106 -5.30 15.13 -0.03
C THR A 106 -5.24 16.63 0.26
N PRO A 107 -5.26 17.04 1.55
CA PRO A 107 -5.15 18.44 1.90
C PRO A 107 -3.80 19.00 1.47
N LYS A 108 -3.74 20.29 1.13
CA LYS A 108 -2.46 20.99 0.87
C LYS A 108 -1.54 20.81 2.07
N HIS A 109 -0.28 20.46 1.83
CA HIS A 109 0.76 20.27 2.83
C HIS A 109 2.13 20.63 2.24
N PHE A 110 3.11 20.96 3.08
CA PHE A 110 4.44 21.35 2.62
C PHE A 110 5.50 20.26 2.79
N ASP A 111 5.32 19.34 3.74
CA ASP A 111 6.15 18.16 3.94
C ASP A 111 5.35 16.99 4.53
N PHE A 112 6.01 15.86 4.77
CA PHE A 112 5.38 14.66 5.32
C PHE A 112 4.97 14.82 6.79
N GLU A 113 5.67 15.64 7.58
CA GLU A 113 5.35 15.85 8.99
C GLU A 113 4.07 16.68 9.16
N ASP A 114 3.87 17.70 8.31
CA ASP A 114 2.62 18.44 8.23
C ASP A 114 1.46 17.56 7.77
N LEU A 115 1.68 16.69 6.77
CA LEU A 115 0.66 15.75 6.32
C LEU A 115 0.29 14.74 7.41
N GLU A 116 1.26 14.18 8.12
CA GLU A 116 1.04 13.26 9.24
C GLU A 116 0.26 13.93 10.38
N ARG A 117 0.65 15.16 10.76
CA ARG A 117 -0.10 15.95 11.75
C ARG A 117 -1.55 16.17 11.32
N LYS A 118 -1.78 16.50 10.05
CA LYS A 118 -3.13 16.67 9.48
C LYS A 118 -3.92 15.38 9.49
N TYR A 119 -3.28 14.24 9.20
CA TYR A 119 -3.91 12.92 9.27
C TYR A 119 -4.44 12.66 10.69
N TRP A 120 -3.57 12.68 11.71
CA TRP A 120 -3.96 12.39 13.09
C TRP A 120 -4.95 13.40 13.66
N LYS A 121 -4.81 14.68 13.31
CA LYS A 121 -5.75 15.73 13.72
C LYS A 121 -7.15 15.51 13.15
N ASN A 122 -7.26 15.03 11.91
CA ASN A 122 -8.52 14.97 11.18
C ASN A 122 -9.12 13.56 11.03
N ILE A 123 -8.48 12.52 11.58
CA ILE A 123 -8.85 11.10 11.38
C ILE A 123 -10.33 10.79 11.71
N THR A 124 -10.97 11.55 12.59
CA THR A 124 -12.38 11.37 13.00
C THR A 124 -13.40 12.21 12.20
N TYR A 125 -12.96 13.12 11.33
CA TYR A 125 -13.85 14.12 10.70
C TYR A 125 -14.52 13.60 9.44
N VAL A 126 -13.73 13.03 8.52
CA VAL A 126 -14.22 12.48 7.27
C VAL A 126 -13.82 11.01 7.25
N ALA A 127 -14.82 10.12 7.29
CA ALA A 127 -14.59 8.69 7.16
C ALA A 127 -14.19 8.36 5.71
N PRO A 128 -12.93 7.95 5.44
CA PRO A 128 -12.49 7.61 4.09
C PRO A 128 -13.16 6.32 3.61
N ILE A 129 -13.15 6.10 2.31
CA ILE A 129 -13.58 4.83 1.69
C ILE A 129 -12.32 4.11 1.21
N TYR A 130 -12.23 2.82 1.51
CA TYR A 130 -11.11 1.97 1.19
C TYR A 130 -11.57 0.75 0.38
N GLY A 131 -11.01 0.58 -0.81
CA GLY A 131 -11.25 -0.57 -1.69
C GLY A 131 -10.36 -1.76 -1.35
N ALA A 132 -10.53 -2.30 -0.13
CA ALA A 132 -9.80 -3.48 0.32
C ALA A 132 -10.31 -4.77 -0.35
N ASP A 133 -9.54 -5.85 -0.20
CA ASP A 133 -10.00 -7.22 -0.42
C ASP A 133 -10.68 -7.47 -1.78
N VAL A 134 -10.18 -6.82 -2.83
CA VAL A 134 -10.53 -7.16 -4.21
C VAL A 134 -9.91 -8.56 -4.51
N SER A 135 -10.39 -9.30 -5.53
CA SER A 135 -9.76 -10.56 -6.03
C SER A 135 -9.10 -10.34 -7.42
N GLY A 136 -7.90 -10.90 -7.71
CA GLY A 136 -7.15 -10.68 -8.97
C GLY A 136 -5.65 -10.29 -8.90
N SER A 137 -5.10 -9.86 -10.04
CA SER A 137 -3.77 -9.23 -10.17
C SER A 137 -3.84 -8.19 -11.28
N ILE A 138 -3.08 -7.10 -11.13
CA ILE A 138 -2.94 -6.03 -12.14
C ILE A 138 -1.56 -6.05 -12.81
N THR A 139 -0.85 -7.18 -12.75
CA THR A 139 0.44 -7.37 -13.42
C THR A 139 0.28 -8.17 -14.69
N ASP A 140 1.18 -7.98 -15.66
CA ASP A 140 1.18 -8.78 -16.88
C ASP A 140 1.43 -10.27 -16.53
N THR A 141 0.80 -11.18 -17.26
CA THR A 141 0.83 -12.62 -16.97
C THR A 141 2.20 -13.27 -17.19
N ASP A 142 3.07 -12.61 -17.94
CA ASP A 142 4.43 -13.06 -18.26
C ASP A 142 5.48 -12.45 -17.32
N GLN A 143 5.08 -11.66 -16.33
CA GLN A 143 5.97 -11.26 -15.24
C GLN A 143 6.17 -12.43 -14.28
N ASP A 144 7.43 -12.65 -13.89
CA ASP A 144 7.77 -13.72 -12.95
C ASP A 144 7.01 -13.52 -11.62
N VAL A 145 6.21 -14.53 -11.29
CA VAL A 145 5.19 -14.49 -10.24
C VAL A 145 5.81 -14.50 -8.84
N SER A 146 7.12 -14.71 -8.74
CA SER A 146 7.87 -14.81 -7.49
C SER A 146 7.77 -13.56 -6.60
N TRP A 147 7.77 -12.36 -7.19
CA TRP A 147 7.60 -11.09 -6.44
C TRP A 147 6.16 -10.59 -6.36
N LEU A 148 5.27 -11.15 -7.17
CA LEU A 148 3.84 -10.81 -7.16
C LEU A 148 3.12 -11.27 -5.89
N GLY A 149 3.73 -12.18 -5.11
CA GLY A 149 3.21 -12.62 -3.81
C GLY A 149 3.30 -11.56 -2.70
N LEU A 150 4.07 -10.48 -2.88
CA LEU A 150 4.25 -9.41 -1.89
C LEU A 150 3.40 -8.15 -2.16
N GLY A 151 2.70 -8.09 -3.29
CA GLY A 151 1.89 -6.93 -3.64
C GLY A 151 0.81 -7.32 -4.63
N ILE A 152 -0.43 -7.38 -4.14
CA ILE A 152 -1.66 -7.57 -4.92
C ILE A 152 -1.76 -8.97 -5.58
N ARG A 153 -1.75 -10.00 -4.71
CA ARG A 153 -2.66 -11.14 -4.91
C ARG A 153 -3.92 -10.87 -4.10
N PHE A 154 -4.94 -10.51 -4.85
CA PHE A 154 -6.28 -10.34 -4.38
C PHE A 154 -6.90 -11.76 -4.41
N GLY A 155 -7.29 -12.29 -3.24
CA GLY A 155 -7.31 -13.72 -2.86
C GLY A 155 -8.06 -14.75 -3.74
N HIS A 156 -7.79 -16.02 -3.40
CA HIS A 156 -8.20 -17.28 -4.06
C HIS A 156 -9.66 -17.39 -4.48
#